data_AF-W4VB09-F1
#
_entry.id   AF-W4VB09-F1
#
_cell.length_a   1.000
_cell.length_b   1.000
_cell.length_c   1.000
_cell.angle_alpha   90.00
_cell.angle_beta   90.00
_cell.angle_gamma   90.00
#
_symmetry.space_group_name_H-M   'P 1'
#
loop_
_entity.id
_entity.type
_entity.pdbx_description
1 polymer ?
#
loop_
_entity_poly.entity_id
_entity_poly.type
_entity_poly.pdbx_seq_one_letter_code
_entity_poly.pdbx_strand_id
1 'polypeptide(L)'
;MILATSLAVFLSGGDWLISLFLQGEGDPLEAAAMLEHGLAYLRIMLWGLLPFILSQAYGSTLREAGETVLPMAASIVAVVTNLCLNYVLIFGKLGFPELGVAGAAIATVISRYVELMIIAVYTHRNTARFGFMVGLYRSLRVPRSLVLSIFNKGMPLLINEILWSIGISTLTQIFSTYGLNVVGALNISNTVTNLFNVVFISMGSAVAVMVGQALGASDMSRAKEYSWKLIFFSVCTCFVVGAILIAIAPVIPHIYNTTEDVRKLAAHFMKVSAVYMPFIAVCHCSYFTIRSGGKTLITLIFDSAYTWGVIVPVAYLVARYTDFNIFIAYPVCYLPDVLKSVIGVYIIKKGRWAQNIVAKQQPV
;
A
#
# COMPACT_ATOMS: atom_id res chain seq x y z
N MET A 1 -3.68 -13.96 -13.78
CA MET A 1 -5.07 -13.47 -13.72
C MET A 1 -5.10 -11.96 -13.51
N ILE A 2 -4.64 -11.44 -12.36
CA ILE A 2 -4.61 -9.98 -12.08
C ILE A 2 -3.90 -9.19 -13.19
N LEU A 3 -2.72 -9.61 -13.63
CA LEU A 3 -2.01 -8.99 -14.77
C LEU A 3 -2.88 -8.93 -16.03
N ALA A 4 -3.55 -10.03 -16.37
CA ALA A 4 -4.39 -10.12 -17.56
C ALA A 4 -5.66 -9.27 -17.43
N THR A 5 -6.25 -9.19 -16.25
CA THR A 5 -7.41 -8.31 -15.97
C THR A 5 -7.00 -6.83 -16.00
N SER A 6 -5.86 -6.47 -15.41
CA SER A 6 -5.32 -5.11 -15.47
C SER A 6 -4.99 -4.69 -16.90
N LEU A 7 -4.36 -5.57 -17.68
CA LEU A 7 -4.12 -5.35 -19.12
C LEU A 7 -5.42 -5.24 -19.90
N ALA A 8 -6.41 -6.09 -19.64
CA ALA A 8 -7.70 -6.06 -20.33
C ALA A 8 -8.45 -4.75 -20.07
N VAL A 9 -8.56 -4.32 -18.80
CA VAL A 9 -9.21 -3.05 -18.43
C VAL A 9 -8.51 -1.85 -19.07
N PHE A 10 -7.18 -1.87 -19.13
CA PHE A 10 -6.42 -0.78 -19.71
C PHE A 10 -6.52 -0.73 -21.24
N LEU A 11 -6.48 -1.88 -21.90
CA LEU A 11 -6.61 -1.99 -23.35
C LEU A 11 -8.05 -1.74 -23.83
N SER A 12 -9.06 -2.02 -23.00
CA SER A 12 -10.48 -1.82 -23.35
C SER A 12 -11.03 -0.45 -22.94
N GLY A 13 -10.44 0.21 -21.95
CA GLY A 13 -11.01 1.41 -21.32
C GLY A 13 -10.03 2.53 -20.98
N GLY A 14 -8.78 2.46 -21.47
CA GLY A 14 -7.75 3.47 -21.19
C GLY A 14 -8.15 4.88 -21.61
N ASP A 15 -8.73 5.05 -22.79
CA ASP A 15 -9.17 6.35 -23.30
C ASP A 15 -10.33 6.93 -22.48
N TRP A 16 -11.28 6.08 -22.05
CA TRP A 16 -12.39 6.46 -21.18
C TRP A 16 -11.91 6.83 -19.76
N LEU A 17 -10.96 6.08 -19.20
CA LEU A 17 -10.39 6.35 -17.89
C LEU A 17 -9.63 7.67 -17.84
N ILE A 18 -8.89 8.03 -18.89
CA ILE A 18 -8.10 9.27 -18.92
C ILE A 18 -8.99 10.47 -19.22
N SER A 19 -9.95 10.34 -20.13
CA SER A 19 -10.91 11.42 -20.44
C SER A 19 -11.77 11.81 -19.23
N LEU A 20 -12.04 10.89 -18.30
CA LEU A 20 -12.69 11.19 -17.01
C LEU A 20 -11.92 12.19 -16.14
N PHE A 21 -10.59 12.26 -16.26
CA PHE A 21 -9.75 13.20 -15.50
C PHE A 21 -9.50 14.53 -16.22
N LEU A 22 -9.90 14.66 -17.49
CA LEU A 22 -9.73 15.87 -18.31
C LEU A 22 -11.01 16.71 -18.42
N GLN A 23 -12.05 16.41 -17.64
CA GLN A 23 -13.29 17.18 -17.58
C GLN A 23 -13.16 18.46 -16.74
N GLY A 24 -12.15 19.29 -17.02
CA GLY A 24 -11.93 20.60 -16.41
C GLY A 24 -12.00 21.75 -17.43
N GLU A 25 -12.22 22.98 -16.95
CA GLU A 25 -12.18 24.19 -17.78
C GLU A 25 -10.74 24.44 -18.29
N GLY A 26 -10.49 24.17 -19.57
CA GLY A 26 -9.21 24.39 -20.25
C GLY A 26 -9.36 24.35 -21.78
N ASP A 27 -8.35 24.85 -22.50
CA ASP A 27 -8.35 24.85 -23.97
C ASP A 27 -8.39 23.40 -24.51
N PRO A 28 -9.36 23.03 -25.36
CA PRO A 28 -9.47 21.67 -25.91
C PRO A 28 -8.19 21.14 -26.59
N LEU A 29 -7.32 22.03 -27.10
CA LEU A 29 -6.03 21.65 -27.68
C LEU A 29 -5.00 21.20 -26.64
N GLU A 30 -4.94 21.86 -25.47
CA GLU A 30 -4.04 21.47 -24.37
C GLU A 30 -4.52 20.18 -23.70
N ALA A 31 -5.84 20.01 -23.57
CA ALA A 31 -6.43 18.77 -23.06
C ALA A 31 -6.10 17.57 -23.98
N ALA A 32 -6.14 17.77 -25.30
CA ALA A 32 -5.78 16.73 -26.28
C ALA A 32 -4.28 16.36 -26.22
N ALA A 33 -3.39 17.36 -26.12
CA ALA A 33 -1.95 17.12 -25.99
C ALA A 33 -1.60 16.40 -24.67
N MET A 34 -2.26 16.79 -23.56
CA MET A 34 -2.11 16.10 -22.26
C MET A 34 -2.61 14.65 -22.32
N LEU A 35 -3.72 14.40 -23.03
CA LEU A 35 -4.24 13.05 -23.23
C LEU A 35 -3.25 12.18 -24.03
N GLU A 36 -2.64 12.73 -25.07
CA GLU A 36 -1.65 12.02 -25.89
C GLU A 36 -0.40 11.65 -25.07
N HIS A 37 0.15 12.59 -24.30
CA HIS A 37 1.29 12.33 -23.42
C HIS A 37 0.94 11.34 -22.29
N GLY A 38 -0.26 11.45 -21.70
CA GLY A 38 -0.76 10.52 -20.70
C GLY A 38 -0.91 9.09 -21.24
N LEU A 39 -1.47 8.93 -22.44
CA LEU A 39 -1.59 7.64 -23.12
C LEU A 39 -0.22 7.04 -23.46
N ALA A 40 0.72 7.84 -23.98
CA ALA A 40 2.07 7.38 -24.27
C ALA A 40 2.79 6.90 -23.01
N TYR A 41 2.72 7.66 -21.91
CA TYR A 41 3.27 7.29 -20.61
C TYR A 41 2.69 5.96 -20.12
N LEU A 42 1.37 5.82 -20.17
CA LEU A 42 0.69 4.64 -19.67
C LEU A 42 0.99 3.39 -20.52
N ARG A 43 1.03 3.52 -21.85
CA ARG A 43 1.43 2.43 -22.77
C ARG A 43 2.83 1.91 -22.44
N ILE A 44 3.77 2.79 -22.11
CA ILE A 44 5.11 2.38 -21.68
C ILE A 44 5.06 1.70 -20.32
N MET A 45 4.35 2.28 -19.34
CA MET A 45 4.22 1.73 -17.99
C MET A 45 3.60 0.32 -17.95
N LEU A 46 2.77 -0.05 -18.93
CA LEU A 46 2.22 -1.41 -19.04
C LEU A 46 3.32 -2.48 -19.13
N TRP A 47 4.44 -2.20 -19.79
CA TRP A 47 5.59 -3.11 -19.85
C TRP A 47 6.25 -3.32 -18.48
N GLY A 48 6.09 -2.37 -17.56
CA GLY A 48 6.59 -2.45 -16.20
C GLY A 48 5.72 -3.27 -15.23
N LEU A 49 4.51 -3.70 -15.63
CA LEU A 49 3.63 -4.52 -14.78
C LEU A 49 4.16 -5.94 -14.59
N LEU A 50 4.66 -6.56 -15.66
CA LEU A 50 5.20 -7.92 -15.61
C LEU A 50 6.40 -8.03 -14.66
N PRO A 51 7.48 -7.22 -14.81
CA PRO A 51 8.62 -7.31 -13.91
C PRO A 51 8.22 -6.95 -12.47
N PHE A 52 7.29 -6.02 -12.27
CA PHE A 52 6.81 -5.66 -10.94
C PHE A 52 6.17 -6.85 -10.21
N ILE A 53 5.25 -7.58 -10.85
CA ILE A 53 4.58 -8.72 -10.22
C ILE A 53 5.59 -9.84 -9.92
N LEU A 54 6.52 -10.09 -10.84
CA LEU A 54 7.56 -11.10 -10.63
C LEU A 54 8.51 -10.70 -9.48
N SER A 55 8.99 -9.46 -9.45
CA SER A 55 9.83 -8.94 -8.35
C SER A 55 9.10 -9.02 -7.00
N GLN A 56 7.80 -8.71 -6.98
CA GLN A 56 6.99 -8.84 -5.76
C GLN A 56 6.86 -10.30 -5.33
N ALA A 57 6.65 -11.24 -6.26
CA ALA A 57 6.56 -12.66 -5.95
C ALA A 57 7.88 -13.24 -5.41
N TYR A 58 9.00 -12.98 -6.08
CA TYR A 58 10.32 -13.41 -5.59
C TYR A 58 10.68 -12.73 -4.26
N GLY A 59 10.47 -11.42 -4.18
CA GLY A 59 10.78 -10.62 -3.00
C GLY A 59 9.96 -11.04 -1.78
N SER A 60 8.66 -11.33 -1.94
CA SER A 60 7.83 -11.85 -0.85
C SER A 60 8.29 -13.24 -0.41
N THR A 61 8.57 -14.16 -1.33
CA THR A 61 9.05 -15.51 -0.99
C THR A 61 10.39 -15.48 -0.27
N LEU A 62 11.33 -14.63 -0.69
CA LEU A 62 12.62 -14.46 -0.01
C LEU A 62 12.44 -13.92 1.42
N ARG A 63 11.59 -12.91 1.61
CA ARG A 63 11.25 -12.39 2.95
C ARG A 63 10.60 -13.47 3.81
N GLU A 64 9.68 -14.26 3.27
CA GLU A 64 9.04 -15.39 3.94
C GLU A 64 10.02 -16.52 4.29
N ALA A 65 11.11 -16.68 3.53
CA ALA A 65 12.21 -17.60 3.84
C ALA A 65 13.23 -17.02 4.84
N GLY A 66 13.05 -15.77 5.30
CA GLY A 66 13.95 -15.09 6.24
C GLY A 66 15.09 -14.28 5.58
N GLU A 67 15.16 -14.22 4.26
CA GLU A 67 16.15 -13.42 3.53
C GLU A 67 15.60 -12.05 3.14
N THR A 68 15.84 -11.05 3.97
CA THR A 68 15.35 -9.67 3.75
C THR A 68 16.37 -8.78 3.04
N VAL A 69 17.66 -9.10 3.14
CA VAL A 69 18.76 -8.25 2.64
C VAL A 69 18.82 -8.23 1.11
N LEU A 70 18.61 -9.38 0.46
CA LEU A 70 18.67 -9.48 -0.99
C LEU A 70 17.58 -8.65 -1.69
N PRO A 71 16.28 -8.77 -1.34
CA PRO A 71 15.25 -7.88 -1.89
C PRO A 71 15.54 -6.40 -1.63
N MET A 72 16.03 -6.06 -0.44
CA MET A 72 16.37 -4.66 -0.09
C MET A 72 17.48 -4.10 -0.97
N ALA A 73 18.57 -4.85 -1.16
CA ALA A 73 19.69 -4.43 -2.00
C ALA A 73 19.25 -4.26 -3.45
N ALA A 74 18.42 -5.17 -3.98
CA ALA A 74 17.87 -5.06 -5.33
C ALA A 74 17.00 -3.80 -5.50
N SER A 75 16.13 -3.50 -4.52
CA SER A 75 15.31 -2.28 -4.57
C SER A 75 16.16 -1.01 -4.51
N ILE A 76 17.24 -0.97 -3.72
CA ILE A 76 18.16 0.18 -3.67
C ILE A 76 18.83 0.39 -5.03
N VAL A 77 19.36 -0.67 -5.65
CA VAL A 77 19.98 -0.59 -6.98
C VAL A 77 18.96 -0.14 -8.02
N ALA A 78 17.72 -0.60 -7.94
CA ALA A 78 16.64 -0.17 -8.82
C ALA A 78 16.32 1.32 -8.68
N VAL A 79 16.23 1.83 -7.44
CA VAL A 79 16.01 3.27 -7.17
C VAL A 79 17.16 4.12 -7.71
N VAL A 80 18.41 3.73 -7.48
CA VAL A 80 19.59 4.44 -8.00
C VAL A 80 19.60 4.42 -9.53
N THR A 81 19.31 3.26 -10.14
CA THR A 81 19.20 3.13 -11.60
C THR A 81 18.10 4.03 -12.15
N ASN A 82 16.93 4.07 -11.49
CA ASN A 82 15.82 4.93 -11.87
C ASN A 82 16.21 6.41 -11.82
N LEU A 83 16.90 6.84 -10.76
CA LEU A 83 17.39 8.21 -10.60
C LEU A 83 18.35 8.61 -11.72
N CYS A 84 19.34 7.77 -12.01
CA CYS A 84 20.30 8.00 -13.09
C CYS A 84 19.62 8.07 -14.46
N LEU A 85 18.71 7.13 -14.75
CA LEU A 85 17.98 7.10 -16.02
C LEU A 85 17.01 8.26 -16.16
N ASN A 86 16.35 8.68 -15.08
CA ASN A 86 15.51 9.88 -15.09
C ASN A 86 16.35 11.10 -15.46
N TYR A 87 17.52 11.28 -14.84
CA TYR A 87 18.40 12.41 -15.16
C TYR A 87 18.81 12.44 -16.64
N VAL A 88 19.09 11.27 -17.23
CA VAL A 88 19.52 11.16 -18.63
C VAL A 88 18.35 11.30 -19.61
N LEU A 89 17.26 10.57 -19.40
CA LEU A 89 16.16 10.45 -20.37
C LEU A 89 15.15 11.60 -20.30
N ILE A 90 14.95 12.20 -19.11
CA ILE A 90 14.05 13.35 -18.97
C ILE A 90 14.72 14.59 -19.55
N PHE A 91 15.97 14.86 -19.15
CA PHE A 91 16.70 16.09 -19.49
C PHE A 91 17.65 15.96 -20.69
N GLY A 92 17.62 14.84 -21.43
CA GLY A 92 18.41 14.64 -22.66
C GLY A 92 19.92 14.86 -22.47
N LYS A 93 20.45 14.48 -21.30
CA LYS A 93 21.88 14.62 -21.00
C LYS A 93 22.67 13.46 -21.62
N LEU A 94 23.99 13.62 -21.77
CA LEU A 94 24.90 12.62 -22.37
C LEU A 94 24.63 12.29 -23.85
N GLY A 95 24.04 13.21 -24.62
CA GLY A 95 23.78 13.02 -26.05
C GLY A 95 22.49 12.25 -26.39
N PHE A 96 21.65 11.98 -25.39
CA PHE A 96 20.32 11.42 -25.59
C PHE A 96 19.28 12.51 -25.90
N PRO A 97 18.22 12.20 -26.68
CA PRO A 97 17.12 13.13 -26.89
C PRO A 97 16.32 13.37 -25.60
N GLU A 98 15.78 14.58 -25.43
CA GLU A 98 14.88 14.91 -24.32
C GLU A 98 13.53 14.22 -24.52
N LEU A 99 13.27 13.14 -23.78
CA LEU A 99 12.03 12.34 -23.88
C LEU A 99 10.96 12.80 -22.87
N GLY A 100 11.29 13.74 -21.98
CA GLY A 100 10.36 14.30 -21.00
C GLY A 100 9.60 13.23 -20.21
N VAL A 101 8.26 13.29 -20.28
CA VAL A 101 7.35 12.37 -19.58
C VAL A 101 7.54 10.90 -20.03
N ALA A 102 7.76 10.65 -21.31
CA ALA A 102 8.02 9.30 -21.82
C ALA A 102 9.34 8.73 -21.27
N GLY A 103 10.37 9.59 -21.11
CA GLY A 103 11.65 9.23 -20.49
C GLY A 103 11.49 8.73 -19.06
N ALA A 104 10.62 9.37 -18.27
CA ALA A 104 10.31 8.95 -16.89
C ALA A 104 9.65 7.57 -16.82
N ALA A 105 8.72 7.26 -17.75
CA ALA A 105 8.11 5.94 -17.84
C ALA A 105 9.16 4.87 -18.17
N ILE A 106 10.02 5.12 -19.18
CA ILE A 106 11.06 4.18 -19.62
C ILE A 106 12.05 3.90 -18.48
N ALA A 107 12.52 4.94 -17.79
CA ALA A 107 13.41 4.81 -16.64
C ALA A 107 12.80 3.93 -15.53
N THR A 108 11.49 4.03 -15.31
CA THR A 108 10.74 3.24 -14.31
C THR A 108 10.56 1.79 -14.74
N VAL A 109 10.32 1.54 -16.02
CA VAL A 109 10.24 0.17 -16.54
C VAL A 109 11.60 -0.51 -16.44
N ILE A 110 12.67 0.15 -16.88
CA ILE A 110 14.03 -0.41 -16.85
C ILE A 110 14.46 -0.71 -15.40
N SER A 111 14.23 0.21 -14.46
CA SER A 111 14.60 -0.04 -13.05
C SER A 111 13.90 -1.26 -12.45
N ARG A 112 12.62 -1.49 -12.79
CA ARG A 112 11.89 -2.71 -12.37
C ARG A 112 12.46 -3.98 -12.97
N TYR A 113 12.92 -3.93 -14.24
CA TYR A 113 13.64 -5.05 -14.84
C TYR A 113 14.97 -5.31 -14.15
N VAL A 114 15.73 -4.27 -13.82
CA VAL A 114 16.98 -4.40 -13.06
C VAL A 114 16.73 -5.04 -11.70
N GLU A 115 15.71 -4.60 -10.96
CA GLU A 115 15.29 -5.21 -9.70
C GLU A 115 15.00 -6.70 -9.86
N LEU A 116 14.16 -7.05 -10.85
CA LEU A 116 13.79 -8.44 -11.14
C LEU A 116 15.04 -9.28 -11.46
N MET A 117 15.92 -8.76 -12.31
CA MET A 117 17.10 -9.49 -12.75
C MET A 117 18.04 -9.79 -11.59
N ILE A 118 18.28 -8.83 -10.69
CA ILE A 118 19.13 -9.04 -9.51
C ILE A 118 18.53 -10.14 -8.63
N ILE A 119 17.24 -10.03 -8.29
CA ILE A 119 16.57 -10.98 -7.40
C ILE A 119 16.52 -12.37 -8.05
N ALA A 120 16.07 -12.47 -9.30
CA ALA A 120 15.90 -13.74 -9.99
C ALA A 120 17.25 -14.43 -10.23
N VAL A 121 18.25 -13.73 -10.76
CA VAL A 121 19.57 -14.33 -11.07
C VAL A 121 20.25 -14.81 -9.80
N TYR A 122 20.24 -14.02 -8.72
CA TYR A 122 20.87 -14.43 -7.47
C TYR A 122 20.16 -15.65 -6.85
N THR A 123 18.84 -15.65 -6.85
CA THR A 123 18.06 -16.75 -6.24
C THR A 123 18.20 -18.05 -7.04
N HIS A 124 18.26 -17.98 -8.37
CA HIS A 124 18.45 -19.15 -9.25
C HIS A 124 19.89 -19.66 -9.31
N ARG A 125 20.89 -18.82 -9.07
CA ARG A 125 22.30 -19.27 -8.98
C ARG A 125 22.63 -19.92 -7.65
N ASN A 126 21.94 -19.53 -6.58
CA ASN A 126 22.22 -19.99 -5.22
C ASN A 126 21.20 -21.04 -4.73
N THR A 127 20.86 -22.00 -5.60
CA THR A 127 19.87 -23.07 -5.33
C THR A 127 20.19 -23.94 -4.12
N ALA A 128 21.46 -24.04 -3.72
CA ALA A 128 21.86 -24.71 -2.48
C ALA A 128 21.33 -24.02 -1.21
N ARG A 129 21.20 -22.68 -1.23
CA ARG A 129 20.60 -21.89 -0.13
C ARG A 129 19.07 -21.81 -0.27
N PHE A 130 18.56 -21.87 -1.50
CA PHE A 130 17.14 -21.72 -1.82
C PHE A 130 16.55 -23.01 -2.40
N GLY A 131 16.37 -24.02 -1.54
CA GLY A 131 15.85 -25.33 -1.94
C GLY A 131 14.49 -25.29 -2.64
N PHE A 132 13.68 -24.26 -2.40
CA PHE A 132 12.38 -24.07 -3.08
C PHE A 132 12.49 -23.72 -4.58
N MET A 133 13.69 -23.34 -5.07
CA MET A 133 13.92 -23.08 -6.50
C MET A 133 14.26 -24.33 -7.32
N VAL A 134 14.67 -25.42 -6.65
CA VAL A 134 15.10 -26.64 -7.34
C VAL A 134 13.89 -27.29 -8.04
N GLY A 135 13.93 -27.33 -9.37
CA GLY A 135 12.87 -27.94 -10.19
C GLY A 135 11.66 -27.03 -10.47
N LEU A 136 11.72 -25.73 -10.14
CA LEU A 136 10.61 -24.79 -10.33
C LEU A 136 10.09 -24.74 -11.77
N TYR A 137 10.99 -24.81 -12.76
CA TYR A 137 10.64 -24.80 -14.19
C TYR A 137 10.52 -26.18 -14.82
N ARG A 138 10.62 -27.26 -14.03
CA ARG A 138 10.58 -28.64 -14.56
C ARG A 138 9.20 -29.01 -15.11
N SER A 139 8.14 -28.37 -14.62
CA SER A 139 6.81 -28.43 -15.24
C SER A 139 6.12 -27.08 -15.14
N LEU A 140 5.74 -26.49 -16.28
CA LEU A 140 4.90 -25.27 -16.32
C LEU A 140 3.41 -25.56 -16.02
N ARG A 141 3.06 -26.80 -15.66
CA ARG A 141 1.70 -27.20 -15.30
C ARG A 141 1.47 -26.92 -13.82
N VAL A 142 0.77 -25.83 -13.53
CA VAL A 142 0.29 -25.55 -12.17
C VAL A 142 -0.94 -26.44 -11.89
N PRO A 143 -0.93 -27.27 -10.84
CA PRO A 143 -2.06 -28.14 -10.53
C PRO A 143 -3.31 -27.30 -10.20
N ARG A 144 -4.44 -27.64 -10.82
CA ARG A 144 -5.71 -26.89 -10.64
C ARG A 144 -6.12 -26.78 -9.17
N SER A 145 -5.87 -27.81 -8.37
CA SER A 145 -6.14 -27.84 -6.92
C SER A 145 -5.38 -26.73 -6.17
N LEU A 146 -4.12 -26.47 -6.53
CA LEU A 146 -3.32 -25.42 -5.92
C LEU A 146 -3.83 -24.03 -6.34
N VAL A 147 -4.15 -23.84 -7.62
CA VAL A 147 -4.73 -22.59 -8.12
C VAL A 147 -6.05 -22.28 -7.40
N LEU A 148 -6.95 -23.26 -7.28
CA LEU A 148 -8.21 -23.13 -6.55
C LEU A 148 -7.99 -22.83 -5.06
N SER A 149 -7.00 -23.44 -4.42
CA SER A 149 -6.67 -23.16 -3.01
C SER A 149 -6.17 -21.72 -2.81
N ILE A 150 -5.27 -21.25 -3.68
CA ILE A 150 -4.78 -19.87 -3.66
C ILE A 150 -5.93 -18.89 -3.93
N PHE A 151 -6.78 -19.18 -4.91
CA PHE A 151 -7.92 -18.34 -5.26
C PHE A 151 -8.92 -18.25 -4.09
N ASN A 152 -9.29 -19.36 -3.47
CA ASN A 152 -10.23 -19.37 -2.35
C ASN A 152 -9.67 -18.67 -1.09
N LYS A 153 -8.35 -18.71 -0.87
CA LYS A 153 -7.70 -18.00 0.24
C LYS A 153 -7.47 -16.51 -0.06
N GLY A 154 -7.14 -16.18 -1.30
CA GLY A 154 -6.82 -14.82 -1.76
C GLY A 154 -8.04 -13.98 -2.09
N MET A 155 -9.13 -14.58 -2.59
CA MET A 155 -10.34 -13.86 -3.00
C MET A 155 -10.97 -13.05 -1.85
N PRO A 156 -11.14 -13.58 -0.62
CA PRO A 156 -11.66 -12.79 0.50
C PRO A 156 -10.76 -11.60 0.86
N LEU A 157 -9.44 -11.75 0.72
CA LEU A 157 -8.48 -10.66 0.94
C LEU A 157 -8.61 -9.61 -0.16
N LEU A 158 -8.71 -10.02 -1.43
CA LEU A 158 -8.93 -9.08 -2.54
C LEU A 158 -10.23 -8.28 -2.35
N ILE A 159 -11.32 -8.94 -1.96
CA ILE A 159 -12.59 -8.27 -1.66
C ILE A 159 -12.42 -7.28 -0.49
N ASN A 160 -11.71 -7.68 0.57
CA ASN A 160 -11.43 -6.81 1.72
C ASN A 160 -10.65 -5.55 1.31
N GLU A 161 -9.58 -5.69 0.52
CA GLU A 161 -8.78 -4.55 0.02
C GLU A 161 -9.59 -3.63 -0.91
N ILE A 162 -10.45 -4.20 -1.77
CA ILE A 162 -11.35 -3.42 -2.64
C ILE A 162 -12.36 -2.63 -1.79
N LEU A 163 -13.04 -3.29 -0.85
CA LEU A 163 -14.01 -2.64 0.02
C LEU A 163 -13.37 -1.55 0.89
N TRP A 164 -12.16 -1.79 1.39
CA TRP A 164 -11.39 -0.80 2.13
C TRP A 164 -11.04 0.40 1.24
N SER A 165 -10.53 0.15 0.03
CA SER A 165 -10.20 1.20 -0.94
C SER A 165 -11.41 2.07 -1.29
N ILE A 166 -12.58 1.45 -1.55
CA ILE A 166 -13.82 2.19 -1.81
C ILE A 166 -14.24 2.98 -0.55
N GLY A 167 -14.05 2.42 0.65
CA GLY A 167 -14.31 3.12 1.91
C GLY A 167 -13.48 4.39 2.06
N ILE A 168 -12.16 4.33 1.84
CA ILE A 168 -11.27 5.49 1.88
C ILE A 168 -11.64 6.53 0.81
N SER A 169 -11.96 6.10 -0.41
CA SER A 169 -12.45 7.00 -1.46
C SER A 169 -13.75 7.70 -1.06
N THR A 170 -14.66 6.96 -0.42
CA THR A 170 -15.95 7.50 0.07
C THR A 170 -15.72 8.53 1.17
N LEU A 171 -14.80 8.29 2.11
CA LEU A 171 -14.42 9.28 3.14
C LEU A 171 -13.84 10.55 2.53
N THR A 172 -12.97 10.39 1.54
CA THR A 172 -12.40 11.53 0.80
C THR A 172 -13.50 12.33 0.09
N GLN A 173 -14.47 11.63 -0.52
CA GLN A 173 -15.63 12.27 -1.14
C GLN A 173 -16.51 13.00 -0.11
N ILE A 174 -16.75 12.43 1.07
CA ILE A 174 -17.50 13.10 2.14
C ILE A 174 -16.78 14.39 2.56
N PHE A 175 -15.47 14.35 2.77
CA PHE A 175 -14.72 15.56 3.14
C PHE A 175 -14.66 16.60 2.02
N SER A 176 -14.75 16.18 0.76
CA SER A 176 -14.80 17.11 -0.38
C SER A 176 -16.03 18.04 -0.36
N THR A 177 -17.11 17.62 0.32
CA THR A 177 -18.33 18.44 0.44
C THR A 177 -18.14 19.70 1.29
N TYR A 178 -17.09 19.77 2.11
CA TYR A 178 -16.76 20.94 2.93
C TYR A 178 -16.10 22.09 2.15
N GLY A 179 -15.78 21.87 0.87
CA GLY A 179 -15.30 22.91 -0.04
C GLY A 179 -13.96 22.60 -0.71
N LEU A 180 -13.66 23.34 -1.79
CA LEU A 180 -12.48 23.11 -2.62
C LEU A 180 -11.16 23.29 -1.86
N ASN A 181 -11.10 24.22 -0.90
CA ASN A 181 -9.91 24.43 -0.06
C ASN A 181 -9.58 23.19 0.80
N VAL A 182 -10.61 22.45 1.24
CA VAL A 182 -10.45 21.22 2.01
C VAL A 182 -9.84 20.12 1.14
N VAL A 183 -10.29 19.99 -0.10
CA VAL A 183 -9.74 19.01 -1.04
C VAL A 183 -8.27 19.30 -1.33
N GLY A 184 -7.90 20.56 -1.58
CA GLY A 184 -6.49 20.95 -1.75
C GLY A 184 -5.63 20.61 -0.53
N ALA A 185 -6.14 20.91 0.67
CA ALA A 185 -5.45 20.61 1.92
C ALA A 185 -5.32 19.11 2.19
N LEU A 186 -6.34 18.32 1.90
CA LEU A 186 -6.30 16.86 2.03
C LEU A 186 -5.29 16.23 1.08
N ASN A 187 -5.18 16.71 -0.16
CA ASN A 187 -4.17 16.20 -1.10
C ASN A 187 -2.76 16.43 -0.56
N ILE A 188 -2.45 17.66 -0.13
CA ILE A 188 -1.14 17.99 0.48
C ILE A 188 -0.88 17.11 1.71
N SER A 189 -1.84 17.04 2.64
CA SER A 189 -1.72 16.26 3.86
C SER A 189 -1.52 14.76 3.56
N ASN A 190 -2.30 14.20 2.63
CA ASN A 190 -2.22 12.79 2.25
C ASN A 190 -0.87 12.46 1.59
N THR A 191 -0.34 13.31 0.71
CA THR A 191 0.98 13.09 0.10
C THR A 191 2.05 12.97 1.17
N VAL A 192 2.06 13.87 2.15
CA VAL A 192 3.07 13.86 3.22
C VAL A 192 2.84 12.69 4.16
N THR A 193 1.61 12.49 4.61
CA THR A 193 1.26 11.41 5.54
C THR A 193 1.54 10.04 4.94
N ASN A 194 1.35 9.84 3.63
CA ASN A 194 1.66 8.58 2.96
C ASN A 194 3.16 8.22 3.05
N LEU A 195 4.07 9.20 2.94
CA LEU A 195 5.51 8.97 3.15
C LEU A 195 5.81 8.40 4.55
N PHE A 196 5.13 8.92 5.57
CA PHE A 196 5.28 8.45 6.94
C PHE A 196 4.54 7.13 7.20
N ASN A 197 3.44 6.88 6.49
CA ASN A 197 2.66 5.65 6.59
C ASN A 197 3.44 4.41 6.14
N VAL A 198 4.40 4.58 5.23
CA VAL A 198 5.29 3.49 4.79
C VAL A 198 5.91 2.74 5.97
N VAL A 199 6.24 3.46 7.06
CA VAL A 199 6.87 2.89 8.25
C VAL A 199 6.00 1.80 8.89
N PHE A 200 4.72 2.08 9.18
CA PHE A 200 3.85 1.05 9.78
C PHE A 200 3.40 0.00 8.77
N ILE A 201 3.37 0.33 7.47
CA ILE A 201 3.11 -0.65 6.42
C ILE A 201 4.23 -1.69 6.39
N SER A 202 5.49 -1.24 6.44
CA SER A 202 6.66 -2.10 6.56
C SER A 202 6.64 -2.94 7.85
N MET A 203 6.24 -2.36 8.98
CA MET A 203 6.06 -3.12 10.23
C MET A 203 4.97 -4.18 10.11
N GLY A 204 3.83 -3.88 9.47
CA GLY A 204 2.76 -4.85 9.21
C GLY A 204 3.25 -6.04 8.37
N SER A 205 4.05 -5.79 7.33
CA SER A 205 4.68 -6.85 6.54
C SER A 205 5.66 -7.69 7.37
N ALA A 206 6.47 -7.07 8.23
CA ALA A 206 7.38 -7.77 9.12
C ALA A 206 6.65 -8.67 10.14
N VAL A 207 5.54 -8.17 10.71
CA VAL A 207 4.61 -8.96 11.53
C VAL A 207 4.10 -10.16 10.76
N ALA A 208 3.64 -9.94 9.53
CA ALA A 208 3.05 -11.00 8.73
C ALA A 208 4.02 -12.17 8.51
N VAL A 209 5.28 -11.85 8.18
CA VAL A 209 6.37 -12.81 7.96
C VAL A 209 6.74 -13.53 9.24
N MET A 210 7.09 -12.81 10.32
CA MET A 210 7.58 -13.43 11.55
C MET A 210 6.51 -14.26 12.28
N VAL A 211 5.28 -13.74 12.34
CA VAL A 211 4.15 -14.47 12.92
C VAL A 211 3.79 -15.66 12.01
N GLY A 212 3.79 -15.48 10.70
CA GLY A 212 3.54 -16.55 9.73
C GLY A 212 4.53 -17.71 9.84
N GLN A 213 5.83 -17.40 9.98
CA GLN A 213 6.89 -18.39 10.20
C GLN A 213 6.70 -19.15 11.52
N ALA A 214 6.43 -18.44 12.62
CA ALA A 214 6.22 -19.08 13.93
C ALA A 214 4.98 -19.98 13.92
N LEU A 215 3.88 -19.55 13.28
CA LEU A 215 2.68 -20.36 13.09
C LEU A 215 2.94 -21.60 12.23
N GLY A 216 3.73 -21.45 11.16
CA GLY A 216 4.15 -22.56 10.29
C GLY A 216 4.99 -23.60 11.03
N ALA A 217 5.84 -23.15 11.97
CA ALA A 217 6.63 -24.01 12.85
C ALA A 217 5.83 -24.64 14.02
N SER A 218 4.50 -24.44 14.07
CA SER A 218 3.63 -24.85 15.19
C SER A 218 3.97 -24.22 16.55
N ASP A 219 4.78 -23.15 16.58
CA ASP A 219 5.17 -22.46 17.80
C ASP A 219 4.23 -21.28 18.10
N MET A 220 3.09 -21.61 18.70
CA MET A 220 2.03 -20.64 18.99
C MET A 220 2.45 -19.61 20.05
N SER A 221 3.31 -20.00 20.99
CA SER A 221 3.83 -19.14 22.04
C SER A 221 4.69 -18.03 21.44
N ARG A 222 5.63 -18.41 20.57
CA ARG A 222 6.51 -17.47 19.88
C ARG A 222 5.76 -16.57 18.91
N ALA A 223 4.74 -17.10 18.23
CA ALA A 223 3.86 -16.29 17.37
C ALA A 223 3.16 -15.17 18.16
N LYS A 224 2.66 -15.49 19.36
CA LYS A 224 2.03 -14.50 20.26
C LYS A 224 3.04 -13.49 20.78
N GLU A 225 4.21 -13.93 21.21
CA GLU A 225 5.29 -13.06 21.68
C GLU A 225 5.75 -12.07 20.61
N TYR A 226 5.99 -12.53 19.38
CA TYR A 226 6.35 -11.68 18.24
C TYR A 226 5.28 -10.66 17.92
N SER A 227 4.00 -11.06 17.95
CA SER A 227 2.90 -10.13 17.71
C SER A 227 2.92 -8.97 18.70
N TRP A 228 3.08 -9.25 19.99
CA TRP A 228 3.13 -8.20 21.03
C TRP A 228 4.37 -7.32 20.93
N LYS A 229 5.55 -7.91 20.74
CA LYS A 229 6.80 -7.16 20.59
C LYS A 229 6.75 -6.22 19.39
N LEU A 230 6.19 -6.68 18.27
CA LEU A 230 6.11 -5.88 17.06
C LEU A 230 5.03 -4.80 17.11
N ILE A 231 3.91 -5.05 17.77
CA ILE A 231 2.92 -3.99 18.05
C ILE A 231 3.57 -2.90 18.90
N PHE A 232 4.27 -3.28 19.97
CA PHE A 232 4.98 -2.32 20.82
C PHE A 232 6.02 -1.51 20.01
N PHE A 233 6.85 -2.19 19.23
CA PHE A 233 7.87 -1.53 18.40
C PHE A 233 7.25 -0.60 17.35
N SER A 234 6.15 -1.03 16.71
CA SER A 234 5.40 -0.23 15.74
C SER A 234 4.83 1.03 16.38
N VAL A 235 4.23 0.91 17.57
CA VAL A 235 3.71 2.07 18.34
C VAL A 235 4.82 3.05 18.71
N CYS A 236 5.94 2.55 19.25
CA CYS A 236 7.09 3.40 19.58
C CYS A 236 7.63 4.14 18.35
N THR A 237 7.76 3.43 17.23
CA THR A 237 8.24 4.03 15.99
C THR A 237 7.25 5.08 15.46
N CYS A 238 5.95 4.79 15.47
CA CYS A 238 4.93 5.75 15.06
C CYS A 238 4.81 6.94 16.00
N PHE A 239 5.16 6.81 17.27
CA PHE A 239 5.25 7.95 18.18
C PHE A 239 6.38 8.91 17.77
N VAL A 240 7.57 8.37 17.47
CA VAL A 240 8.72 9.15 17.00
C VAL A 240 8.41 9.80 15.64
N VAL A 241 7.86 9.03 14.70
CA VAL A 241 7.52 9.52 13.37
C VAL A 241 6.38 10.55 13.43
N GLY A 242 5.36 10.33 14.26
CA GLY A 242 4.29 11.28 14.50
C GLY A 242 4.81 12.60 15.11
N ALA A 243 5.75 12.53 16.06
CA ALA A 243 6.39 13.73 16.60
C ALA A 243 7.16 14.52 15.53
N ILE A 244 7.88 13.84 14.65
CA ILE A 244 8.56 14.45 13.50
C ILE A 244 7.54 15.09 12.55
N LEU A 245 6.43 14.40 12.25
CA LEU A 245 5.37 14.93 11.39
C LEU A 245 4.74 16.19 11.98
N ILE A 246 4.51 16.24 13.30
CA ILE A 246 3.99 17.45 13.99
C ILE A 246 4.98 18.62 13.87
N ALA A 247 6.28 18.35 14.05
CA ALA A 247 7.32 19.37 13.95
C ALA A 247 7.43 19.95 12.53
N ILE A 248 7.19 19.13 11.51
CA ILE A 248 7.31 19.51 10.09
C ILE A 248 5.99 20.04 9.50
N ALA A 249 4.84 19.71 10.11
CA ALA A 249 3.51 20.13 9.68
C ALA A 249 3.33 21.64 9.38
N PRO A 250 3.95 22.60 10.09
CA PRO A 250 3.83 24.01 9.71
C PRO A 250 4.70 24.38 8.51
N VAL A 251 5.79 23.66 8.23
CA VAL A 251 6.80 24.03 7.21
C VAL A 251 6.44 23.48 5.84
N ILE A 252 6.04 22.20 5.74
CA ILE A 252 5.80 21.58 4.43
C ILE A 252 4.70 22.29 3.62
N PRO A 253 3.55 22.70 4.18
CA PRO A 253 2.52 23.39 3.40
C PRO A 253 2.98 24.70 2.76
N HIS A 254 4.05 25.34 3.29
CA HIS A 254 4.61 26.56 2.69
C HIS A 254 5.39 26.30 1.39
N ILE A 255 5.85 25.06 1.17
CA ILE A 255 6.51 24.65 -0.09
C ILE A 255 5.49 24.63 -1.24
N TYR A 256 4.20 24.43 -0.92
CA TYR A 256 3.13 24.45 -1.90
C TYR A 256 2.67 25.88 -2.18
N ASN A 257 2.55 26.21 -3.46
CA ASN A 257 2.03 27.51 -3.91
C ASN A 257 0.51 27.51 -3.86
N THR A 258 -0.07 27.75 -2.68
CA THR A 258 -1.52 27.72 -2.42
C THR A 258 -1.94 28.85 -1.48
N THR A 259 -3.24 29.06 -1.33
CA THR A 259 -3.79 30.06 -0.41
C THR A 259 -3.48 29.74 1.05
N GLU A 260 -3.40 30.79 1.87
CA GLU A 260 -3.06 30.66 3.29
C GLU A 260 -4.06 29.77 4.07
N ASP A 261 -5.33 29.79 3.68
CA ASP A 261 -6.36 28.94 4.29
C ASP A 261 -6.12 27.45 4.02
N VAL A 262 -5.70 27.09 2.80
CA VAL A 262 -5.34 25.71 2.43
C VAL A 262 -4.12 25.25 3.21
N ARG A 263 -3.13 26.12 3.42
CA ARG A 263 -1.93 25.80 4.21
C ARG A 263 -2.27 25.51 5.67
N LYS A 264 -3.13 26.34 6.28
CA LYS A 264 -3.59 26.15 7.66
C LYS A 264 -4.38 24.85 7.82
N LEU A 265 -5.28 24.55 6.88
CA LEU A 265 -6.03 23.29 6.85
C LEU A 265 -5.11 22.07 6.69
N ALA A 266 -4.14 22.13 5.77
CA ALA A 266 -3.18 21.06 5.55
C ALA A 266 -2.34 20.80 6.81
N ALA A 267 -1.80 21.85 7.44
CA ALA A 267 -1.06 21.74 8.69
C ALA A 267 -1.91 21.12 9.81
N HIS A 268 -3.19 21.47 9.89
CA HIS A 268 -4.11 20.88 10.86
C HIS A 268 -4.35 19.38 10.59
N PHE A 269 -4.64 19.00 9.36
CA PHE A 269 -4.82 17.59 9.00
C PHE A 269 -3.57 16.77 9.28
N MET A 270 -2.38 17.27 8.96
CA MET A 270 -1.12 16.60 9.26
C MET A 270 -0.92 16.38 10.76
N LYS A 271 -1.21 17.39 11.59
CA LYS A 271 -1.13 17.26 13.06
C LYS A 271 -2.13 16.24 13.58
N VAL A 272 -3.37 16.26 13.07
CA VAL A 272 -4.39 15.27 13.44
C VAL A 272 -3.91 13.87 13.06
N SER A 273 -3.51 13.63 11.80
CA SER A 273 -3.01 12.33 11.35
C SER A 273 -1.83 11.84 12.19
N ALA A 274 -0.91 12.73 12.58
CA ALA A 274 0.22 12.39 13.44
C ALA A 274 -0.20 11.92 14.85
N VAL A 275 -1.23 12.54 15.44
CA VAL A 275 -1.76 12.11 16.74
C VAL A 275 -2.44 10.74 16.65
N TYR A 276 -3.11 10.46 15.53
CA TYR A 276 -3.80 9.18 15.31
C TYR A 276 -2.88 8.05 14.78
N MET A 277 -1.67 8.37 14.29
CA MET A 277 -0.71 7.40 13.75
C MET A 277 -0.43 6.21 14.68
N PRO A 278 -0.18 6.36 15.98
CA PRO A 278 0.05 5.23 16.88
C PRO A 278 -1.14 4.27 16.96
N PHE A 279 -2.38 4.79 16.93
CA PHE A 279 -3.59 3.95 16.94
C PHE A 279 -3.75 3.19 15.61
N ILE A 280 -3.51 3.87 14.50
CA ILE A 280 -3.51 3.26 13.17
C ILE A 280 -2.45 2.15 13.09
N ALA A 281 -1.27 2.37 13.68
CA ALA A 281 -0.21 1.36 13.74
C ALA A 281 -0.64 0.10 14.48
N VAL A 282 -1.34 0.24 15.62
CA VAL A 282 -1.93 -0.90 16.34
C VAL A 282 -2.96 -1.62 15.48
N CYS A 283 -3.87 -0.90 14.84
CA CYS A 283 -4.88 -1.47 13.94
C CYS A 283 -4.21 -2.26 12.81
N HIS A 284 -3.18 -1.70 12.18
CA HIS A 284 -2.47 -2.28 11.06
C HIS A 284 -1.69 -3.53 11.46
N CYS A 285 -0.90 -3.48 12.54
CA CYS A 285 -0.21 -4.65 13.07
C CYS A 285 -1.21 -5.74 13.51
N SER A 286 -2.35 -5.36 14.08
CA SER A 286 -3.40 -6.31 14.44
C SER A 286 -4.01 -6.98 13.22
N TYR A 287 -4.30 -6.21 12.18
CA TYR A 287 -4.80 -6.72 10.90
C TYR A 287 -3.84 -7.76 10.30
N PHE A 288 -2.54 -7.45 10.19
CA PHE A 288 -1.55 -8.38 9.66
C PHE A 288 -1.35 -9.62 10.54
N THR A 289 -1.43 -9.46 11.86
CA THR A 289 -1.38 -10.59 12.81
C THR A 289 -2.55 -11.56 12.60
N ILE A 290 -3.78 -11.05 12.51
CA ILE A 290 -4.99 -11.87 12.31
C ILE A 290 -4.97 -12.51 10.92
N ARG A 291 -4.50 -11.78 9.90
CA ARG A 291 -4.31 -12.25 8.53
C ARG A 291 -3.35 -13.44 8.47
N SER A 292 -2.21 -13.37 9.17
CA SER A 292 -1.25 -14.50 9.25
C SER A 292 -1.82 -15.72 9.95
N GLY A 293 -2.79 -15.53 10.86
CA GLY A 293 -3.52 -16.62 11.51
C GLY A 293 -4.50 -17.39 10.60
N GLY A 294 -4.72 -16.95 9.36
CA GLY A 294 -5.55 -17.66 8.37
C GLY A 294 -7.06 -17.48 8.53
N LYS A 295 -7.51 -16.71 9.52
CA LYS A 295 -8.92 -16.39 9.71
C LYS A 295 -9.32 -15.17 8.91
N THR A 296 -9.40 -15.35 7.59
CA THR A 296 -9.76 -14.30 6.63
C THR A 296 -11.11 -13.66 6.91
N LEU A 297 -12.10 -14.40 7.40
CA LEU A 297 -13.41 -13.81 7.76
C LEU A 297 -13.32 -12.82 8.93
N ILE A 298 -12.53 -13.14 9.97
CA ILE A 298 -12.29 -12.23 11.10
C ILE A 298 -11.53 -10.99 10.62
N THR A 299 -10.59 -11.18 9.70
CA THR A 299 -9.83 -10.09 9.08
C THR A 299 -10.76 -9.14 8.32
N LEU A 300 -11.68 -9.67 7.51
CA LEU A 300 -12.66 -8.90 6.75
C LEU A 300 -13.63 -8.14 7.65
N ILE A 301 -14.14 -8.77 8.71
CA ILE A 301 -15.03 -8.12 9.68
C ILE A 301 -14.30 -7.01 10.44
N PHE A 302 -13.06 -7.28 10.88
CA PHE A 302 -12.26 -6.30 11.61
C PHE A 302 -11.95 -5.07 10.77
N ASP A 303 -11.78 -5.23 9.46
CA ASP A 303 -11.32 -4.16 8.59
C ASP A 303 -12.42 -3.51 7.73
N SER A 304 -12.92 -4.20 6.70
CA SER A 304 -13.94 -3.64 5.81
C SER A 304 -15.27 -3.41 6.52
N ALA A 305 -15.75 -4.37 7.32
CA ALA A 305 -17.05 -4.22 7.97
C ALA A 305 -17.03 -3.11 9.03
N TYR A 306 -15.89 -2.92 9.71
CA TYR A 306 -15.72 -1.78 10.62
C TYR A 306 -15.72 -0.44 9.87
N THR A 307 -15.02 -0.38 8.73
CA THR A 307 -14.96 0.84 7.91
C THR A 307 -16.33 1.25 7.40
N TRP A 308 -17.10 0.31 6.85
CA TRP A 308 -18.44 0.57 6.31
C TRP A 308 -19.52 0.67 7.38
N GLY A 309 -19.39 -0.06 8.50
CA GLY A 309 -20.39 -0.09 9.56
C GLY A 309 -20.23 1.03 10.59
N VAL A 310 -19.04 1.59 10.73
CA VAL A 310 -18.74 2.61 11.74
C VAL A 310 -18.13 3.86 11.13
N ILE A 311 -16.99 3.76 10.45
CA ILE A 311 -16.22 4.94 10.02
C ILE A 311 -17.01 5.77 9.00
N VAL A 312 -17.51 5.14 7.93
CA VAL A 312 -18.28 5.82 6.87
C VAL A 312 -19.59 6.42 7.41
N PRO A 313 -20.43 5.70 8.18
CA PRO A 313 -21.63 6.28 8.78
C PRO A 313 -21.32 7.43 9.73
N VAL A 314 -20.29 7.32 10.59
CA VAL A 314 -19.90 8.41 11.49
C VAL A 314 -19.47 9.64 10.69
N ALA A 315 -18.65 9.47 9.65
CA ALA A 315 -18.24 10.57 8.78
C ALA A 315 -19.43 11.21 8.05
N TYR A 316 -20.37 10.40 7.55
CA TYR A 316 -21.58 10.89 6.90
C TYR A 316 -22.49 11.65 7.87
N LEU A 317 -22.66 11.13 9.09
CA LEU A 317 -23.48 11.79 10.12
C LEU A 317 -22.89 13.14 10.53
N VAL A 318 -21.57 13.18 10.77
CA VAL A 318 -20.85 14.42 11.11
C VAL A 318 -20.92 15.43 9.96
N ALA A 319 -20.81 14.97 8.71
CA ALA A 319 -20.87 15.85 7.54
C ALA A 319 -22.26 16.41 7.25
N ARG A 320 -23.32 15.62 7.50
CA ARG A 320 -24.68 16.00 7.09
C ARG A 320 -25.52 16.61 8.21
N TYR A 321 -25.34 16.18 9.45
CA TYR A 321 -26.21 16.54 10.57
C TYR A 321 -25.54 17.44 11.60
N THR A 322 -24.28 17.82 11.41
CA THR A 322 -23.57 18.67 12.35
C THR A 322 -22.92 19.84 11.63
N ASP A 323 -23.15 21.06 12.11
CA ASP A 323 -22.53 22.30 11.60
C ASP A 323 -21.05 22.45 12.03
N PHE A 324 -20.36 21.33 12.27
CA PHE A 324 -18.98 21.36 12.67
C PHE A 324 -18.10 21.85 11.54
N ASN A 325 -17.24 22.83 11.84
CA ASN A 325 -16.16 23.20 10.96
C ASN A 325 -15.24 21.97 10.74
N ILE A 326 -14.66 21.85 9.55
CA ILE A 326 -13.80 20.75 9.13
C ILE A 326 -12.63 20.50 10.12
N PHE A 327 -12.17 21.54 10.83
CA PHE A 327 -11.18 21.42 11.89
C PHE A 327 -11.60 20.46 13.02
N ILE A 328 -12.90 20.39 13.32
CA ILE A 328 -13.47 19.51 14.36
C ILE A 328 -14.01 18.23 13.73
N ALA A 329 -14.65 18.33 12.56
CA ALA A 329 -15.20 17.15 11.89
C ALA A 329 -14.13 16.11 11.55
N TYR A 330 -12.96 16.54 11.08
CA TYR A 330 -11.86 15.66 10.69
C TYR A 330 -11.36 14.75 11.83
N PRO A 331 -10.89 15.27 13.00
CA PRO A 331 -10.45 14.42 14.10
C PRO A 331 -11.58 13.54 14.67
N VAL A 332 -12.82 14.02 14.69
CA VAL A 332 -13.97 13.21 15.15
C VAL A 332 -14.18 11.98 14.28
N CYS A 333 -13.96 12.08 12.97
CA CYS A 333 -14.06 10.95 12.05
C CYS A 333 -12.99 9.87 12.27
N TYR A 334 -11.85 10.22 12.91
CA TYR A 334 -10.78 9.27 13.26
C TYR A 334 -10.91 8.71 14.68
N LEU A 335 -11.82 9.22 15.53
CA LEU A 335 -12.09 8.63 16.85
C LEU A 335 -12.49 7.14 16.80
N PRO A 336 -13.29 6.66 15.83
CA PRO A 336 -13.56 5.24 15.67
C PRO A 336 -12.28 4.39 15.54
N ASP A 337 -11.21 4.89 14.93
CA ASP A 337 -9.95 4.11 14.83
C ASP A 337 -9.32 3.82 16.20
N VAL A 338 -9.55 4.68 17.18
CA VAL A 338 -9.15 4.41 18.58
C VAL A 338 -9.91 3.20 19.11
N LEU A 339 -11.21 3.11 18.87
CA LEU A 339 -12.02 1.94 19.26
C LEU A 339 -11.57 0.67 18.51
N LYS A 340 -11.31 0.78 17.20
CA LYS A 340 -10.75 -0.33 16.38
C LYS A 340 -9.43 -0.84 16.95
N SER A 341 -8.58 0.06 17.44
CA SER A 341 -7.29 -0.32 18.02
C SER A 341 -7.45 -1.16 19.29
N VAL A 342 -8.38 -0.78 20.17
CA VAL A 342 -8.70 -1.54 21.40
C VAL A 342 -9.28 -2.92 21.07
N ILE A 343 -10.17 -2.99 20.08
CA ILE A 343 -10.72 -4.26 19.59
C ILE A 343 -9.60 -5.15 19.02
N GLY A 344 -8.67 -4.58 18.26
CA GLY A 344 -7.51 -5.29 17.70
C GLY A 344 -6.65 -5.94 18.79
N VAL A 345 -6.27 -5.16 19.80
CA VAL A 345 -5.51 -5.65 20.96
C VAL A 345 -6.27 -6.75 21.71
N TYR A 346 -7.59 -6.61 21.87
CA TYR A 346 -8.42 -7.61 22.52
C TYR A 346 -8.46 -8.94 21.76
N ILE A 347 -8.63 -8.89 20.44
CA ILE A 347 -8.61 -10.09 19.58
C ILE A 347 -7.27 -10.79 19.70
N ILE A 348 -6.17 -10.04 19.69
CA ILE A 348 -4.81 -10.59 19.80
C ILE A 348 -4.59 -11.25 21.16
N LYS A 349 -5.02 -10.58 22.23
CA LYS A 349 -4.94 -11.11 23.60
C LYS A 349 -5.68 -12.44 23.75
N LYS A 350 -6.87 -12.55 23.13
CA LYS A 350 -7.69 -13.77 23.12
C LYS A 350 -7.02 -14.96 22.42
N GLY A 351 -6.02 -14.73 21.55
CA GLY A 351 -5.26 -15.81 20.90
C GLY A 351 -6.05 -16.67 19.90
N ARG A 352 -7.38 -16.51 19.80
CA ARG A 352 -8.25 -17.30 18.90
C ARG A 352 -7.97 -17.05 17.42
N TRP A 353 -7.13 -16.08 17.08
CA TRP A 353 -6.69 -15.79 15.71
C TRP A 353 -5.62 -16.78 15.24
N ALA A 354 -4.88 -17.39 16.15
CA ALA A 354 -3.69 -18.15 15.84
C ALA A 354 -4.05 -19.60 15.47
N GLN A 355 -3.82 -19.99 14.22
CA GLN A 355 -4.04 -21.36 13.72
C GLN A 355 -2.87 -21.79 12.85
N ASN A 356 -2.42 -23.03 13.01
CA ASN A 356 -1.51 -23.63 12.04
C ASN A 356 -2.32 -24.07 10.80
N ILE A 357 -2.12 -23.36 9.69
CA ILE A 357 -2.78 -23.62 8.41
C ILE A 357 -2.08 -24.76 7.66
N VAL A 358 -0.80 -25.02 7.97
CA VAL A 358 0.05 -26.03 7.33
C VAL A 358 -0.25 -27.44 7.87
N ALA A 359 -0.45 -27.58 9.19
CA ALA A 359 -0.75 -28.88 9.81
C ALA A 359 -2.05 -29.53 9.32
N LYS A 360 -3.02 -28.73 8.84
CA LYS A 360 -4.26 -29.25 8.22
C LYS A 360 -4.08 -29.77 6.80
N GLN A 361 -2.93 -29.51 6.16
CA GLN A 361 -2.68 -29.86 4.76
C GLN A 361 -1.80 -31.10 4.59
N GLN A 362 -1.34 -31.76 5.66
CA GLN A 362 -0.75 -33.09 5.55
C GLN A 362 -1.89 -34.10 5.37
N PRO A 363 -2.08 -34.71 4.18
CA PRO A 363 -2.84 -35.93 4.09
C PRO A 363 -2.00 -37.02 4.78
N VAL A 364 -2.62 -37.76 5.69
CA VAL A 364 -2.08 -39.04 6.17
C VAL A 364 -1.95 -40.00 5.00
#